data_AF-A0A7X9FRA1-F1
#
_entry.id   AF-A0A7X9FRA1-F1
#
_cell.length_a   1.000
_cell.length_b   1.000
_cell.length_c   1.000
_cell.angle_alpha   90.00
_cell.angle_beta   90.00
_cell.angle_gamma   90.00
#
_symmetry.space_group_name_H-M   'P 1'
#
loop_
_entity.id
_entity.type
_entity.pdbx_description
1 polymer ?
#
loop_
_entity_poly.entity_id
_entity_poly.type
_entity_poly.pdbx_seq_one_letter_code
_entity_poly.pdbx_strand_id
1 'polypeptide(L)'
;MVQTNDNLEIWTKEGMLEKPYKKVNQIAPGVIICEPILMGQANELLPFTYVASKVSIGNDNHISSHVSIGLGAHIGDNNRISAFVCLDSSSVNDSHRASSIGDRNYLGTFSRIAKGIAIGNNNYIGSGVVLGPANKVKDCRAHSATKGDYIAAKSLITSFNNMAIARNSAQRLFNGVDVLPGEFVIFDNVSECLARFRGDGTSNDAN
;
A
#
# COMPACT_ATOMS: atom_id res chain seq x y z
N MET A 1 27.71 4.87 -7.69
CA MET A 1 27.81 6.02 -8.62
C MET A 1 26.68 5.86 -9.62
N VAL A 2 25.56 6.56 -9.43
CA VAL A 2 24.40 6.46 -10.32
C VAL A 2 24.64 7.42 -11.47
N GLN A 3 24.90 6.90 -12.66
CA GLN A 3 25.01 7.72 -13.87
C GLN A 3 23.63 8.31 -14.18
N THR A 4 23.54 9.63 -14.16
CA THR A 4 22.42 10.38 -14.76
C THR A 4 22.90 10.82 -16.14
N ASN A 5 22.18 10.44 -17.19
CA ASN A 5 22.51 10.87 -18.54
C ASN A 5 21.97 12.29 -18.75
N ASP A 6 22.90 13.18 -19.06
CA ASP A 6 22.67 14.55 -19.50
C ASP A 6 21.94 14.62 -20.85
N ASN A 7 21.10 15.65 -20.99
CA ASN A 7 20.72 16.40 -22.20
C ASN A 7 19.19 16.59 -22.40
N LEU A 8 18.65 17.77 -22.08
CA LEU A 8 18.23 18.79 -23.06
C LEU A 8 17.34 19.90 -22.48
N GLU A 9 17.60 21.12 -22.94
CA GLU A 9 16.98 22.40 -22.58
C GLU A 9 15.50 22.55 -23.00
N ILE A 10 14.80 23.46 -22.30
CA ILE A 10 13.41 23.90 -22.51
C ILE A 10 13.39 25.42 -22.75
N TRP A 11 12.72 25.87 -23.82
CA TRP A 11 12.22 27.23 -24.09
C TRP A 11 11.03 27.11 -25.10
N THR A 12 9.93 27.88 -25.17
CA THR A 12 9.53 29.27 -24.81
C THR A 12 7.99 29.41 -24.65
N LYS A 13 7.49 30.66 -24.46
CA LYS A 13 6.11 31.11 -24.16
C LYS A 13 4.98 30.77 -25.15
N GLU A 14 5.22 30.22 -26.34
CA GLU A 14 4.15 29.90 -27.31
C GLU A 14 4.36 28.57 -28.08
N GLY A 15 5.26 27.67 -27.64
CA GLY A 15 5.59 26.43 -28.36
C GLY A 15 5.72 25.21 -27.45
N MET A 16 4.72 24.33 -27.45
CA MET A 16 4.74 23.06 -26.71
C MET A 16 5.43 21.95 -27.53
N LEU A 17 6.59 21.51 -27.05
CA LEU A 17 7.14 20.18 -27.28
C LEU A 17 6.99 19.41 -25.95
N GLU A 18 5.94 18.59 -25.82
CA GLU A 18 5.85 17.63 -24.72
C GLU A 18 6.92 16.55 -24.92
N LYS A 19 8.11 16.76 -24.37
CA LYS A 19 9.05 15.67 -24.14
C LYS A 19 8.48 14.83 -22.99
N PRO A 20 8.40 13.50 -23.09
CA PRO A 20 7.95 12.66 -22.00
C PRO A 20 8.96 12.82 -20.85
N TYR A 21 8.58 13.59 -19.83
CA TYR A 21 9.39 13.75 -18.64
C TYR A 21 9.48 12.39 -17.96
N LYS A 22 10.64 11.72 -18.07
CA LYS A 22 10.86 10.46 -17.39
C LYS A 22 10.86 10.73 -15.89
N LYS A 23 9.74 10.45 -15.23
CA LYS A 23 9.63 10.63 -13.78
C LYS A 23 10.72 9.79 -13.10
N VAL A 24 11.70 10.47 -12.53
CA VAL A 24 12.76 9.87 -11.73
C VAL A 24 12.24 9.59 -10.31
N ASN A 25 12.91 8.68 -9.60
CA ASN A 25 12.61 8.47 -8.19
C ASN A 25 12.99 9.71 -7.39
N GLN A 26 12.09 10.16 -6.53
CA GLN A 26 12.30 11.27 -5.60
C GLN A 26 12.58 10.67 -4.22
N ILE A 27 13.84 10.74 -3.79
CA ILE A 27 14.26 10.21 -2.50
C ILE A 27 14.60 11.40 -1.61
N ALA A 28 13.78 11.64 -0.59
CA ALA A 28 13.96 12.74 0.32
C ALA A 28 15.20 12.54 1.22
N PRO A 29 15.81 13.63 1.72
CA PRO A 29 16.86 13.53 2.74
C PRO A 29 16.42 12.72 3.96
N GLY A 30 17.32 11.89 4.48
CA GLY A 30 17.05 11.06 5.66
C GLY A 30 16.36 9.73 5.36
N VAL A 31 16.07 9.40 4.11
CA VAL A 31 15.71 8.03 3.70
C VAL A 31 16.96 7.14 3.81
N ILE A 32 16.80 5.97 4.41
CA ILE A 32 17.87 4.97 4.53
C ILE A 32 17.49 3.76 3.66
N ILE A 33 18.37 3.42 2.73
CA ILE A 33 18.20 2.25 1.84
C ILE A 33 19.39 1.32 2.05
N CYS A 34 19.12 0.08 2.45
CA CYS A 34 20.12 -0.97 2.57
C CYS A 34 20.17 -1.77 1.28
N GLU A 35 21.28 -1.71 0.55
CA GLU A 35 21.46 -2.45 -0.70
C GLU A 35 21.68 -3.97 -0.47
N PRO A 36 21.42 -4.82 -1.48
CA PRO A 36 20.84 -4.50 -2.79
C PRO A 36 19.32 -4.29 -2.70
N ILE A 37 18.76 -3.41 -3.52
CA ILE A 37 17.30 -3.31 -3.74
C ILE A 37 16.99 -3.26 -5.23
N LEU A 38 15.77 -3.64 -5.60
CA LEU A 38 15.21 -3.40 -6.92
C LEU A 38 14.14 -2.30 -6.79
N MET A 39 14.29 -1.21 -7.53
CA MET A 39 13.33 -0.10 -7.52
C MET A 39 13.00 0.30 -8.95
N GLY A 40 11.71 0.37 -9.27
CA GLY A 40 11.18 0.93 -10.51
C GLY A 40 11.38 2.44 -10.58
N GLN A 41 10.59 3.10 -11.41
CA GLN A 41 10.69 4.55 -11.67
C GLN A 41 9.57 5.32 -10.98
N ALA A 42 9.71 6.65 -10.93
CA ALA A 42 8.68 7.56 -10.44
C ALA A 42 8.22 7.35 -8.98
N ASN A 43 8.98 6.64 -8.16
CA ASN A 43 8.67 6.44 -6.76
C ASN A 43 9.05 7.68 -5.94
N GLU A 44 8.23 8.00 -4.94
CA GLU A 44 8.48 9.07 -3.98
C GLU A 44 8.68 8.45 -2.59
N LEU A 45 9.86 8.61 -2.02
CA LEU A 45 10.19 8.16 -0.66
C LEU A 45 10.43 9.39 0.22
N LEU A 46 9.59 9.59 1.22
CA LEU A 46 9.65 10.72 2.13
C LEU A 46 10.56 10.45 3.36
N PRO A 47 10.98 11.50 4.10
CA PRO A 47 12.02 11.41 5.12
C PRO A 47 11.80 10.32 6.18
N PHE A 48 12.92 9.80 6.71
CA PHE A 48 12.94 8.77 7.76
C PHE A 48 12.30 7.44 7.36
N THR A 49 12.06 7.24 6.07
CA THR A 49 11.72 5.92 5.52
C THR A 49 12.95 5.02 5.57
N TYR A 50 12.76 3.80 6.07
CA TYR A 50 13.79 2.76 6.09
C TYR A 50 13.41 1.65 5.11
N VAL A 51 14.34 1.32 4.20
CA VAL A 51 14.20 0.23 3.23
C VAL A 51 15.29 -0.78 3.47
N ALA A 52 14.92 -1.97 3.93
CA ALA A 52 15.87 -3.07 4.13
C ALA A 52 16.38 -3.64 2.79
N SER A 53 17.38 -4.51 2.88
CA SER A 53 17.93 -5.16 1.69
C SER A 53 16.99 -6.19 1.07
N LYS A 54 17.28 -6.56 -0.18
CA LYS A 54 16.53 -7.50 -1.02
C LYS A 54 15.05 -7.11 -1.21
N VAL A 55 14.71 -5.85 -0.97
CA VAL A 55 13.39 -5.30 -1.22
C VAL A 55 13.21 -5.06 -2.72
N SER A 56 11.98 -5.25 -3.18
CA SER A 56 11.54 -4.87 -4.54
C SER A 56 10.38 -3.88 -4.47
N ILE A 57 10.53 -2.75 -5.16
CA ILE A 57 9.53 -1.69 -5.27
C ILE A 57 9.27 -1.46 -6.75
N GLY A 58 7.99 -1.49 -7.15
CA GLY A 58 7.54 -1.22 -8.51
C GLY A 58 7.69 0.26 -8.92
N ASN A 59 6.77 0.74 -9.74
CA ASN A 59 6.72 2.09 -10.29
C ASN A 59 5.65 2.94 -9.63
N ASP A 60 5.83 4.26 -9.66
CA ASP A 60 4.82 5.26 -9.27
C ASP A 60 4.25 5.06 -7.85
N ASN A 61 5.05 4.52 -6.92
CA ASN A 61 4.63 4.40 -5.52
C ASN A 61 4.91 5.69 -4.75
N HIS A 62 3.99 6.05 -3.87
CA HIS A 62 4.24 7.08 -2.87
C HIS A 62 4.38 6.45 -1.48
N ILE A 63 5.55 6.62 -0.88
CA ILE A 63 5.94 6.08 0.41
C ILE A 63 6.20 7.26 1.35
N SER A 64 5.25 7.49 2.26
CA SER A 64 5.29 8.63 3.19
C SER A 64 6.34 8.46 4.29
N SER A 65 6.53 9.50 5.11
CA SER A 65 7.58 9.55 6.12
C SER A 65 7.44 8.45 7.18
N HIS A 66 8.58 8.03 7.75
CA HIS A 66 8.63 7.02 8.81
C HIS A 66 8.06 5.64 8.43
N VAL A 67 7.96 5.32 7.14
CA VAL A 67 7.62 3.97 6.70
C VAL A 67 8.81 3.04 6.90
N SER A 68 8.56 1.82 7.38
CA SER A 68 9.56 0.77 7.49
C SER A 68 9.23 -0.37 6.53
N ILE A 69 10.14 -0.65 5.60
CA ILE A 69 10.01 -1.73 4.61
C ILE A 69 11.03 -2.82 4.95
N GLY A 70 10.52 -3.96 5.41
CA GLY A 70 11.33 -5.06 5.91
C GLY A 70 12.07 -5.86 4.85
N LEU A 71 13.06 -6.63 5.29
CA LEU A 71 13.93 -7.48 4.48
C LEU A 71 13.11 -8.39 3.57
N GLY A 72 13.40 -8.32 2.26
CA GLY A 72 12.77 -9.17 1.24
C GLY A 72 11.33 -8.77 0.86
N ALA A 73 10.79 -7.67 1.39
CA ALA A 73 9.43 -7.24 1.07
C ALA A 73 9.27 -6.90 -0.43
N HIS A 74 8.05 -7.09 -0.92
CA HIS A 74 7.66 -6.76 -2.30
C HIS A 74 6.54 -5.73 -2.29
N ILE A 75 6.69 -4.67 -3.07
CA ILE A 75 5.67 -3.64 -3.32
C ILE A 75 5.52 -3.52 -4.84
N GLY A 76 4.30 -3.71 -5.34
CA GLY A 76 3.95 -3.54 -6.75
C GLY A 76 3.93 -2.08 -7.19
N ASP A 77 3.10 -1.77 -8.17
CA ASP A 77 3.02 -0.45 -8.79
C ASP A 77 1.88 0.41 -8.21
N ASN A 78 2.03 1.73 -8.27
CA ASN A 78 0.96 2.70 -7.98
C ASN A 78 0.36 2.58 -6.57
N ASN A 79 1.16 2.17 -5.57
CA ASN A 79 0.70 2.10 -4.19
C ASN A 79 0.86 3.43 -3.45
N ARG A 80 -0.01 3.68 -2.48
CA ARG A 80 0.08 4.77 -1.53
C ARG A 80 0.27 4.20 -0.12
N ILE A 81 1.45 4.39 0.43
CA ILE A 81 1.81 3.91 1.76
C ILE A 81 1.95 5.13 2.67
N SER A 82 0.97 5.31 3.56
CA SER A 82 0.92 6.45 4.47
C SER A 82 1.95 6.35 5.60
N ALA A 83 2.13 7.44 6.35
CA ALA A 83 3.19 7.54 7.34
C ALA A 83 3.09 6.45 8.43
N PHE A 84 4.23 6.06 8.99
CA PHE A 84 4.34 5.06 10.05
C PHE A 84 3.80 3.66 9.71
N VAL A 85 3.60 3.36 8.42
CA VAL A 85 3.27 2.00 8.00
C VAL A 85 4.50 1.10 8.16
N CYS A 86 4.26 -0.13 8.63
CA CYS A 86 5.31 -1.14 8.80
C CYS A 86 4.99 -2.37 7.95
N LEU A 87 5.91 -2.72 7.06
CA LEU A 87 5.94 -3.98 6.33
C LEU A 87 7.00 -4.87 7.00
N ASP A 88 6.59 -5.93 7.68
CA ASP A 88 7.50 -6.75 8.46
C ASP A 88 8.47 -7.55 7.56
N SER A 89 9.68 -7.73 8.08
CA SER A 89 10.76 -8.51 7.46
C SER A 89 10.52 -10.02 7.57
N SER A 90 11.01 -10.80 6.60
CA SER A 90 11.28 -12.23 6.81
C SER A 90 12.76 -12.47 7.11
N SER A 91 13.07 -13.32 8.09
CA SER A 91 14.45 -13.80 8.31
C SER A 91 14.80 -14.89 7.29
N VAL A 92 16.08 -15.01 6.95
CA VAL A 92 16.62 -16.08 6.07
C VAL A 92 16.35 -17.50 6.59
N ASN A 93 16.02 -17.63 7.88
CA ASN A 93 15.73 -18.90 8.54
C ASN A 93 14.22 -19.11 8.76
N ASP A 94 13.38 -18.18 8.30
CA ASP A 94 11.95 -18.23 8.52
C ASP A 94 11.26 -19.03 7.40
N SER A 95 10.34 -19.92 7.79
CA SER A 95 9.46 -20.64 6.87
C SER A 95 8.41 -19.72 6.21
N HIS A 96 8.27 -18.48 6.69
CA HIS A 96 7.32 -17.51 6.19
C HIS A 96 7.97 -16.53 5.21
N ARG A 97 7.30 -16.32 4.07
CA ARG A 97 7.66 -15.30 3.08
C ARG A 97 7.60 -13.91 3.70
N ALA A 98 8.39 -12.98 3.17
CA ALA A 98 8.24 -11.55 3.50
C ALA A 98 6.82 -11.05 3.19
N SER A 99 6.46 -9.92 3.77
CA SER A 99 5.22 -9.24 3.40
C SER A 99 5.25 -8.80 1.93
N SER A 100 4.11 -8.91 1.24
CA SER A 100 3.99 -8.49 -0.15
C SER A 100 2.72 -7.70 -0.39
N ILE A 101 2.85 -6.62 -1.15
CA ILE A 101 1.78 -5.71 -1.54
C ILE A 101 1.76 -5.70 -3.07
N GLY A 102 0.62 -6.01 -3.67
CA GLY A 102 0.42 -5.90 -5.11
C GLY A 102 0.29 -4.45 -5.57
N ASP A 103 -0.50 -4.21 -6.62
CA ASP A 103 -0.64 -2.91 -7.26
C ASP A 103 -1.83 -2.11 -6.74
N ARG A 104 -1.74 -0.78 -6.84
CA ARG A 104 -2.87 0.15 -6.61
C ARG A 104 -3.51 0.01 -5.22
N ASN A 105 -2.72 -0.33 -4.20
CA ASN A 105 -3.21 -0.41 -2.84
C ASN A 105 -3.00 0.90 -2.09
N TYR A 106 -3.87 1.13 -1.12
CA TYR A 106 -3.67 2.15 -0.10
C TYR A 106 -3.45 1.50 1.26
N LEU A 107 -2.41 1.92 1.97
CA LEU A 107 -2.14 1.55 3.34
C LEU A 107 -2.19 2.79 4.23
N GLY A 108 -3.18 2.81 5.13
CA GLY A 108 -3.42 3.92 6.05
C GLY A 108 -2.36 4.04 7.14
N THR A 109 -2.25 5.23 7.71
CA THR A 109 -1.26 5.58 8.74
C THR A 109 -1.31 4.59 9.89
N PHE A 110 -0.14 4.21 10.42
CA PHE A 110 0.00 3.23 11.50
C PHE A 110 -0.54 1.82 11.19
N SER A 111 -0.82 1.49 9.93
CA SER A 111 -1.12 0.11 9.56
C SER A 111 0.16 -0.75 9.57
N ARG A 112 -0.01 -2.04 9.86
CA ARG A 112 1.10 -3.00 9.90
C ARG A 112 0.73 -4.26 9.14
N ILE A 113 1.58 -4.64 8.20
CA ILE A 113 1.47 -5.87 7.42
C ILE A 113 2.58 -6.80 7.88
N ALA A 114 2.19 -7.81 8.67
CA ALA A 114 3.12 -8.74 9.26
C ALA A 114 3.68 -9.72 8.23
N LYS A 115 4.75 -10.42 8.64
CA LYS A 115 5.39 -11.44 7.81
C LYS A 115 4.40 -12.52 7.38
N GLY A 116 4.59 -13.02 6.18
CA GLY A 116 3.74 -14.03 5.57
C GLY A 116 2.38 -13.53 5.10
N ILE A 117 2.05 -12.24 5.23
CA ILE A 117 0.84 -11.65 4.64
C ILE A 117 1.14 -11.14 3.24
N ALA A 118 0.29 -11.52 2.28
CA ALA A 118 0.25 -10.94 0.95
C ALA A 118 -1.07 -10.20 0.76
N ILE A 119 -0.98 -8.94 0.33
CA ILE A 119 -2.09 -8.13 -0.13
C ILE A 119 -2.01 -8.14 -1.65
N GLY A 120 -3.11 -8.46 -2.32
CA GLY A 120 -3.19 -8.41 -3.79
C GLY A 120 -3.31 -6.97 -4.28
N ASN A 121 -4.20 -6.74 -5.24
CA ASN A 121 -4.31 -5.49 -5.97
C ASN A 121 -5.58 -4.71 -5.58
N ASN A 122 -5.50 -3.39 -5.71
CA ASN A 122 -6.64 -2.49 -5.60
C ASN A 122 -7.35 -2.58 -4.24
N ASN A 123 -6.59 -2.69 -3.15
CA ASN A 123 -7.15 -2.80 -1.80
C ASN A 123 -7.03 -1.50 -1.02
N TYR A 124 -7.92 -1.37 -0.03
CA TYR A 124 -7.91 -0.33 0.99
C TYR A 124 -7.57 -0.96 2.33
N ILE A 125 -6.46 -0.55 2.94
CA ILE A 125 -6.14 -0.89 4.33
C ILE A 125 -6.25 0.37 5.16
N GLY A 126 -7.22 0.41 6.07
CA GLY A 126 -7.49 1.56 6.92
C GLY A 126 -6.37 1.83 7.93
N SER A 127 -6.33 3.05 8.44
CA SER A 127 -5.36 3.46 9.46
C SER A 127 -5.47 2.59 10.72
N GLY A 128 -4.32 2.21 11.28
CA GLY A 128 -4.23 1.38 12.48
C GLY A 128 -4.67 -0.08 12.29
N VAL A 129 -4.90 -0.54 11.06
CA VAL A 129 -5.14 -1.96 10.76
C VAL A 129 -3.85 -2.76 10.92
N VAL A 130 -3.93 -3.88 11.64
CA VAL A 130 -2.81 -4.80 11.82
C VAL A 130 -3.19 -6.16 11.25
N LEU A 131 -2.50 -6.58 10.20
CA LEU A 131 -2.70 -7.87 9.56
C LEU A 131 -1.50 -8.76 9.86
N GLY A 132 -1.73 -9.84 10.60
CA GLY A 132 -0.74 -10.86 10.85
C GLY A 132 -1.36 -12.24 11.06
N PRO A 133 -0.52 -13.28 11.21
CA PRO A 133 -1.00 -14.67 11.18
C PRO A 133 -2.06 -15.01 12.24
N ALA A 134 -2.03 -14.34 13.40
CA ALA A 134 -2.98 -14.55 14.48
C ALA A 134 -4.21 -13.62 14.42
N ASN A 135 -4.19 -12.58 13.57
CA ASN A 135 -5.29 -11.65 13.46
C ASN A 135 -6.45 -12.30 12.70
N LYS A 136 -7.66 -12.03 13.18
CA LYS A 136 -8.91 -12.38 12.50
C LYS A 136 -9.59 -11.10 12.05
N VAL A 137 -10.25 -11.16 10.90
CA VAL A 137 -11.11 -10.09 10.40
C VAL A 137 -12.54 -10.62 10.29
N LYS A 138 -13.50 -9.79 10.67
CA LYS A 138 -14.93 -10.08 10.58
C LYS A 138 -15.40 -9.84 9.15
N ASP A 139 -15.93 -10.87 8.51
CA ASP A 139 -16.34 -10.82 7.12
C ASP A 139 -17.69 -10.13 6.94
N CYS A 140 -17.67 -8.95 6.34
CA CYS A 140 -18.83 -8.10 6.08
C CYS A 140 -19.06 -7.90 4.57
N ARG A 141 -18.46 -8.73 3.72
CA ARG A 141 -18.64 -8.68 2.26
C ARG A 141 -20.04 -9.14 1.88
N ALA A 142 -20.65 -8.48 0.90
CA ALA A 142 -22.07 -8.70 0.59
C ALA A 142 -22.35 -10.10 0.04
N HIS A 143 -21.43 -10.61 -0.80
CA HIS A 143 -21.56 -11.87 -1.54
C HIS A 143 -20.62 -12.97 -1.03
N SER A 144 -20.15 -12.86 0.21
CA SER A 144 -19.23 -13.87 0.78
C SER A 144 -19.98 -15.04 1.41
N ALA A 145 -19.50 -16.25 1.13
CA ALA A 145 -19.97 -17.47 1.79
C ALA A 145 -19.65 -17.51 3.29
N THR A 146 -18.67 -16.74 3.74
CA THR A 146 -18.27 -16.61 5.15
C THR A 146 -18.79 -15.33 5.80
N LYS A 147 -19.80 -14.67 5.20
CA LYS A 147 -20.36 -13.43 5.73
C LYS A 147 -20.87 -13.63 7.17
N GLY A 148 -20.41 -12.79 8.09
CA GLY A 148 -20.69 -12.89 9.51
C GLY A 148 -19.64 -13.66 10.31
N ASP A 149 -18.78 -14.44 9.66
CA ASP A 149 -17.74 -15.21 10.33
C ASP A 149 -16.44 -14.42 10.49
N TYR A 150 -15.55 -14.96 11.34
CA TYR A 150 -14.18 -14.50 11.44
C TYR A 150 -13.29 -15.31 10.51
N ILE A 151 -12.61 -14.63 9.61
CA ILE A 151 -11.60 -15.23 8.73
C ILE A 151 -10.21 -14.86 9.21
N ALA A 152 -9.26 -15.79 9.12
CA ALA A 152 -7.88 -15.51 9.47
C ALA A 152 -7.28 -14.55 8.44
N ALA A 153 -6.52 -13.53 8.86
CA ALA A 153 -5.88 -12.62 7.91
C ALA A 153 -4.95 -13.36 6.94
N LYS A 154 -4.32 -14.45 7.40
CA LYS A 154 -3.49 -15.34 6.57
C LYS A 154 -4.28 -16.06 5.47
N SER A 155 -5.58 -16.32 5.62
CA SER A 155 -6.35 -16.98 4.55
C SER A 155 -6.69 -16.05 3.40
N LEU A 156 -6.39 -14.75 3.52
CA LEU A 156 -6.65 -13.74 2.49
C LEU A 156 -5.56 -13.70 1.39
N ILE A 157 -4.40 -14.29 1.64
CA ILE A 157 -3.14 -14.15 0.87
C ILE A 157 -3.27 -14.40 -0.64
N THR A 158 -4.17 -15.27 -1.09
CA THR A 158 -4.23 -15.71 -2.49
C THR A 158 -5.34 -15.06 -3.32
N SER A 159 -6.26 -14.31 -2.71
CA SER A 159 -7.44 -13.76 -3.40
C SER A 159 -7.87 -12.36 -2.94
N PHE A 160 -7.05 -11.69 -2.13
CA PHE A 160 -7.36 -10.36 -1.58
C PHE A 160 -7.11 -9.25 -2.61
N ASN A 161 -8.07 -9.09 -3.51
CA ASN A 161 -8.12 -8.01 -4.49
C ASN A 161 -9.45 -7.27 -4.37
N ASN A 162 -9.45 -5.95 -4.60
CA ASN A 162 -10.66 -5.14 -4.53
C ASN A 162 -11.37 -5.24 -3.16
N MET A 163 -10.59 -5.31 -2.07
CA MET A 163 -11.11 -5.43 -0.71
C MET A 163 -10.72 -4.22 0.14
N ALA A 164 -11.56 -3.90 1.11
CA ALA A 164 -11.29 -2.91 2.14
C ALA A 164 -11.25 -3.58 3.51
N ILE A 165 -10.24 -3.24 4.32
CA ILE A 165 -10.17 -3.59 5.73
C ILE A 165 -10.12 -2.32 6.56
N ALA A 166 -10.95 -2.24 7.59
CA ALA A 166 -10.96 -1.11 8.51
C ALA A 166 -11.07 -1.59 9.96
N ARG A 167 -10.56 -0.78 10.89
CA ARG A 167 -10.85 -0.95 12.32
C ARG A 167 -12.24 -0.43 12.63
N ASN A 168 -13.02 -1.22 13.36
CA ASN A 168 -14.31 -0.83 13.88
C ASN A 168 -14.14 -0.31 15.33
N SER A 169 -14.71 0.86 15.63
CA SER A 169 -14.59 1.52 16.94
C SER A 169 -15.87 1.49 17.76
N ALA A 170 -16.99 1.04 17.19
CA ALA A 170 -18.30 1.09 17.82
C ALA A 170 -19.09 -0.19 17.55
N GLN A 171 -19.95 -0.59 18.48
CA GLN A 171 -20.90 -1.65 18.20
C GLN A 171 -21.94 -1.14 17.20
N ARG A 172 -22.11 -1.83 16.08
CA ARG A 172 -23.08 -1.46 15.04
C ARG A 172 -23.41 -2.64 14.14
N LEU A 173 -24.52 -2.51 13.42
CA LEU A 173 -24.83 -3.36 12.29
C LEU A 173 -24.14 -2.78 11.04
N PHE A 174 -23.16 -3.51 10.49
CA PHE A 174 -22.43 -3.10 9.29
C PHE A 174 -22.62 -4.15 8.19
N ASN A 175 -23.16 -3.74 7.04
CA ASN A 175 -23.54 -4.64 5.94
C ASN A 175 -24.42 -5.83 6.37
N GLY A 176 -25.25 -5.65 7.40
CA GLY A 176 -26.08 -6.72 7.97
C GLY A 176 -25.32 -7.71 8.86
N VAL A 177 -24.11 -7.37 9.29
CA VAL A 177 -23.30 -8.14 10.25
C VAL A 177 -23.11 -7.31 11.51
N ASP A 178 -23.39 -7.89 12.67
CA ASP A 178 -23.07 -7.26 13.95
C ASP A 178 -21.55 -7.24 14.14
N VAL A 179 -21.01 -6.04 14.32
CA VAL A 179 -19.59 -5.80 14.55
C VAL A 179 -19.38 -5.14 15.90
N LEU A 180 -18.35 -5.59 16.61
CA LEU A 180 -18.00 -5.12 17.95
C LEU A 180 -16.83 -4.12 17.91
N PRO A 181 -16.72 -3.22 18.91
CA PRO A 181 -15.56 -2.34 19.03
C PRO A 181 -14.25 -3.14 19.09
N GLY A 182 -13.22 -2.66 18.37
CA GLY A 182 -11.90 -3.28 18.31
C GLY A 182 -11.74 -4.32 17.21
N GLU A 183 -12.83 -4.75 16.57
CA GLU A 183 -12.76 -5.69 15.45
C GLU A 183 -12.17 -5.06 14.19
N PHE A 184 -11.46 -5.85 13.41
CA PHE A 184 -11.17 -5.53 12.03
C PHE A 184 -12.29 -6.09 11.17
N VAL A 185 -12.83 -5.27 10.27
CA VAL A 185 -13.88 -5.68 9.33
C VAL A 185 -13.29 -5.73 7.93
N ILE A 186 -13.66 -6.73 7.15
CA ILE A 186 -13.36 -6.82 5.72
C ILE A 186 -14.66 -6.67 4.93
N PHE A 187 -14.64 -5.89 3.86
CA PHE A 187 -15.76 -5.65 2.98
C PHE A 187 -15.27 -5.37 1.55
N ASP A 188 -16.18 -5.39 0.60
CA ASP A 188 -15.86 -5.11 -0.81
C ASP A 188 -15.36 -3.66 -0.95
N ASN A 189 -14.26 -3.45 -1.68
CA ASN A 189 -13.70 -2.12 -1.88
C ASN A 189 -14.62 -1.31 -2.81
N VAL A 190 -15.41 -0.43 -2.23
CA VAL A 190 -16.24 0.50 -2.98
C VAL A 190 -15.38 1.65 -3.51
N SER A 191 -15.72 2.15 -4.70
CA SER A 191 -15.01 3.26 -5.36
C SER A 191 -14.78 4.47 -4.44
N GLU A 192 -15.68 4.71 -3.49
CA GLU A 192 -15.58 5.78 -2.48
C GLU A 192 -14.35 5.64 -1.56
N CYS A 193 -14.00 4.41 -1.16
CA CYS A 193 -12.84 4.15 -0.30
C CYS A 193 -11.54 4.58 -0.99
N LEU A 194 -11.41 4.31 -2.29
CA LEU A 194 -10.27 4.75 -3.10
C LEU A 194 -10.37 6.22 -3.54
N ALA A 195 -11.57 6.73 -3.77
CA ALA A 195 -11.80 8.12 -4.17
C ALA A 195 -11.36 9.11 -3.10
N ARG A 196 -11.55 8.77 -1.81
CA ARG A 196 -11.02 9.54 -0.66
C ARG A 196 -9.48 9.70 -0.69
N PHE A 197 -8.76 8.96 -1.54
CA PHE A 197 -7.30 9.04 -1.69
C PHE A 197 -6.80 9.73 -2.93
N ARG A 198 -7.63 9.86 -3.97
CA ARG A 198 -7.21 10.52 -5.21
C ARG A 198 -7.21 12.05 -5.07
N GLY A 199 -7.52 12.57 -3.88
CA GLY A 199 -7.95 13.95 -3.68
C GLY A 199 -9.32 14.15 -4.32
N ASP A 200 -10.00 15.25 -4.01
CA ASP A 200 -11.29 15.62 -4.59
C ASP A 200 -11.13 16.07 -6.07
N GLY A 201 -10.35 15.32 -6.86
CA GLY A 201 -10.07 15.54 -8.27
C GLY A 201 -11.23 15.18 -9.19
N THR A 202 -12.48 15.28 -8.72
CA THR A 202 -13.60 15.56 -9.62
C THR A 202 -13.55 17.04 -10.00
N SER A 203 -12.49 17.46 -10.70
CA SER A 203 -12.63 18.53 -11.65
C SER A 203 -13.16 17.91 -12.94
N ASN A 204 -14.49 17.93 -13.08
CA ASN A 204 -15.23 17.82 -14.34
C ASN A 204 -14.54 17.10 -15.52
N ASP A 205 -14.68 15.78 -15.58
CA ASP A 205 -14.75 15.06 -16.87
C ASP A 205 -16.22 14.98 -17.33
N ALA A 206 -16.89 16.13 -17.27
CA ALA A 206 -18.20 16.37 -17.86
C ALA A 206 -18.14 17.73 -18.57
N ASN A 207 -17.54 17.70 -19.76
CA ASN A 207 -17.92 18.42 -21.00
C ASN A 207 -16.77 18.41 -22.00
#